data_AF-A0A5P1FWM4-F1
#
_entry.id   AF-A0A5P1FWM4-F1
#
_cell.length_a   1.000
_cell.length_b   1.000
_cell.length_c   1.000
_cell.angle_alpha   90.00
_cell.angle_beta   90.00
_cell.angle_gamma   90.00
#
_symmetry.space_group_name_H-M   'P 1'
#
loop_
_entity.id
_entity.type
_entity.pdbx_description
1 polymer ?
#
loop_
_entity_poly.entity_id
_entity_poly.type
_entity_poly.pdbx_seq_one_letter_code
_entity_poly.pdbx_strand_id
1 'polypeptide(L)'
;MTMEDIFKGTKEFKKEVFGKVQLELNQFGLLIYNANVKQLVDVTGSEYFSYLGQKTQSEAANKAKVDVAEARMKGEVGAKQRDGETLKNAADIDTKTKIYSTQRQGEGKMQEAKVKAEVKIFENEREAEVAEANAKLAMKTAEWEKQTQVAEVEAEKAVAVREAELQLEVEKKNAMRQTEKLKAEFLSQATVDYEMKVQEANWKLYNRQKEAEAELYQQEKEAEGRRAVAEAAFFSRQQEADGELYAKQKEAEGLHALAQAQGFYLETLLKSLGGNYGALRDYLMIDGGMYRDMARINADAVKGLQPKISVWSNGDGAGYGEQAGAMKEIAGVYKMLPPLFSTVQEQTGMLPPAWMGSMPGPAK
;
A
#
# COMPACT_ATOMS: atom_id res chain seq x y z
N MET A 1 70.21 -36.69 -16.77
CA MET A 1 69.38 -37.12 -15.62
C MET A 1 68.29 -36.11 -15.35
N THR A 2 67.06 -36.55 -15.06
CA THR A 2 66.00 -35.66 -14.55
C THR A 2 66.13 -35.47 -13.04
N MET A 3 65.47 -34.45 -12.47
CA MET A 3 65.57 -34.17 -11.03
C MET A 3 65.04 -35.32 -10.17
N GLU A 4 64.01 -36.04 -10.63
CA GLU A 4 63.47 -37.20 -9.92
C GLU A 4 64.43 -38.41 -9.92
N ASP A 5 65.19 -38.60 -11.00
CA ASP A 5 66.16 -39.70 -11.10
C ASP A 5 67.34 -39.49 -10.15
N ILE A 6 67.72 -38.23 -9.92
CA ILE A 6 68.76 -37.87 -8.94
C ILE A 6 68.33 -38.28 -7.52
N PHE A 7 67.04 -38.16 -7.19
CA PHE A 7 66.51 -38.55 -5.87
C PHE A 7 66.28 -40.05 -5.73
N LYS A 8 65.77 -40.72 -6.76
CA LYS A 8 65.48 -42.16 -6.72
C LYS A 8 66.76 -43.01 -6.70
N GLY A 9 67.89 -42.50 -7.22
CA GLY A 9 69.13 -43.26 -7.38
C GLY A 9 70.42 -42.47 -7.15
N THR A 10 70.76 -42.17 -5.89
CA THR A 10 72.06 -41.57 -5.51
C THR A 10 73.28 -42.35 -6.06
N LYS A 11 73.14 -43.66 -6.26
CA LYS A 11 74.20 -44.51 -6.82
C LYS A 11 74.47 -44.25 -8.31
N GLU A 12 73.43 -44.02 -9.11
CA GLU A 12 73.56 -43.78 -10.55
C GLU A 12 74.10 -42.37 -10.80
N PHE A 13 73.56 -41.38 -10.07
CA PHE A 13 74.07 -40.01 -10.09
C PHE A 13 75.57 -39.97 -9.73
N LYS A 14 75.98 -40.66 -8.65
CA LYS A 14 77.38 -40.75 -8.24
C LYS A 14 78.27 -41.32 -9.34
N LYS A 15 77.83 -42.37 -10.05
CA LYS A 15 78.61 -42.97 -11.15
C LYS A 15 78.77 -42.01 -12.33
N GLU A 16 77.71 -41.31 -12.72
CA GLU A 16 77.77 -40.41 -13.88
C GLU A 16 78.65 -39.20 -13.62
N VAL A 17 78.53 -38.58 -12.44
CA VAL A 17 79.40 -37.46 -12.03
C VAL A 17 80.84 -37.92 -11.94
N PHE A 18 81.08 -39.08 -11.33
CA PHE A 18 82.43 -39.64 -11.20
C PHE A 18 83.09 -39.88 -12.56
N GLY A 19 82.36 -40.45 -13.52
CA GLY A 19 82.88 -40.67 -14.87
C GLY A 19 83.31 -39.38 -15.56
N LYS A 20 82.51 -38.31 -15.47
CA LYS A 20 82.82 -37.01 -16.10
C LYS A 20 84.01 -36.32 -15.42
N VAL A 21 84.06 -36.29 -14.09
CA VAL A 21 85.17 -35.63 -13.38
C VAL A 21 86.47 -36.42 -13.54
N GLN A 22 86.42 -37.75 -13.59
CA GLN A 22 87.61 -38.58 -13.81
C GLN A 22 88.23 -38.33 -15.20
N LEU A 23 87.42 -38.08 -16.24
CA LEU A 23 87.93 -37.72 -17.58
C LEU A 23 88.75 -36.44 -17.57
N GLU A 24 88.32 -35.41 -16.84
CA GLU A 24 89.06 -34.15 -16.71
C GLU A 24 90.33 -34.30 -15.85
N LEU A 25 90.25 -35.04 -14.74
CA LEU A 25 91.40 -35.25 -13.86
C LEU A 25 92.50 -36.12 -14.50
N ASN A 26 92.14 -37.01 -15.42
CA ASN A 26 93.12 -37.80 -16.18
C ASN A 26 94.09 -36.93 -16.98
N GLN A 27 93.68 -35.75 -17.46
CA GLN A 27 94.56 -34.81 -18.17
C GLN A 27 95.70 -34.30 -17.26
N PHE A 28 95.46 -34.25 -15.95
CA PHE A 28 96.42 -33.83 -14.93
C PHE A 28 97.09 -35.02 -14.22
N GLY A 29 96.77 -36.26 -14.62
CA GLY A 29 97.31 -37.49 -14.02
C GLY A 29 96.75 -37.84 -12.63
N LEU A 30 95.58 -37.31 -12.25
CA LEU A 30 94.95 -37.54 -10.95
C LEU A 30 93.82 -38.58 -11.02
N LEU A 31 93.76 -39.48 -10.04
CA LEU A 31 92.74 -40.54 -9.92
C LEU A 31 91.88 -40.33 -8.68
N ILE A 32 90.55 -40.32 -8.85
CA ILE A 32 89.62 -40.25 -7.72
C ILE A 32 89.47 -41.66 -7.14
N TYR A 33 89.87 -41.84 -5.88
CA TYR A 33 89.70 -43.13 -5.21
C TYR A 33 88.32 -43.29 -4.56
N ASN A 34 87.82 -42.22 -3.93
CA ASN A 34 86.50 -42.19 -3.32
C ASN A 34 85.95 -40.76 -3.36
N ALA A 35 84.68 -40.62 -3.72
CA ALA A 35 83.93 -39.38 -3.65
C ALA A 35 82.58 -39.65 -3.01
N ASN A 36 82.19 -38.83 -2.04
CA ASN A 36 80.86 -38.89 -1.45
C ASN A 36 80.08 -37.62 -1.77
N VAL A 37 78.85 -37.79 -2.22
CA VAL A 37 77.88 -36.69 -2.32
C VAL A 37 77.37 -36.44 -0.89
N LYS A 38 77.47 -35.20 -0.40
CA LYS A 38 77.04 -34.85 0.95
C LYS A 38 75.51 -34.84 1.08
N GLN A 39 74.91 -33.70 0.76
CA GLN A 39 73.47 -33.51 0.83
C GLN A 39 73.11 -32.50 -0.26
N LEU A 40 72.05 -32.80 -1.02
CA LEU A 40 71.44 -31.84 -1.92
C LEU A 40 70.56 -30.93 -1.06
N VAL A 41 70.87 -29.64 -1.06
CA VAL A 41 70.11 -28.62 -0.33
C VAL A 41 69.64 -27.60 -1.35
N ASP A 42 68.42 -27.10 -1.18
CA ASP A 42 67.91 -26.04 -2.03
C ASP A 42 68.74 -24.76 -1.84
N VAL A 43 68.87 -23.98 -2.91
CA VAL A 43 69.44 -22.63 -2.80
C VAL A 43 68.47 -21.76 -2.00
N THR A 44 68.98 -20.85 -1.17
CA THR A 44 68.17 -19.89 -0.40
C THR A 44 67.13 -19.19 -1.29
N GLY A 45 65.85 -19.41 -1.03
CA GLY A 45 64.71 -18.90 -1.80
C GLY A 45 63.93 -19.94 -2.60
N SER A 46 64.43 -21.16 -2.75
CA SER A 46 63.72 -22.31 -3.34
C SER A 46 63.27 -23.29 -2.25
N GLU A 47 62.04 -23.76 -2.31
CA GLU A 47 61.46 -24.78 -1.41
C GLU A 47 61.13 -26.09 -2.14
N TYR A 48 61.71 -26.29 -3.33
CA TYR A 48 61.37 -27.40 -4.23
C TYR A 48 61.47 -28.79 -3.56
N PHE A 49 62.49 -29.04 -2.73
CA PHE A 49 62.65 -30.32 -2.04
C PHE A 49 61.60 -30.58 -0.97
N SER A 50 61.10 -29.52 -0.32
CA SER A 50 60.00 -29.63 0.64
C SER A 50 58.70 -30.07 -0.05
N TYR A 51 58.35 -29.39 -1.15
CA TYR A 51 57.13 -29.71 -1.91
C TYR A 51 57.21 -31.08 -2.59
N LEU A 52 58.36 -31.48 -3.11
CA LEU A 52 58.54 -32.82 -3.70
C LEU A 52 58.39 -33.92 -2.64
N GLY A 53 58.91 -33.71 -1.42
CA GLY A 53 58.70 -34.60 -0.29
C GLY A 53 57.22 -34.74 0.10
N GLN A 54 56.49 -33.63 0.18
CA GLN A 54 55.04 -33.66 0.46
C GLN A 54 54.24 -34.33 -0.65
N LYS A 55 54.58 -34.09 -1.92
CA LYS A 55 53.91 -34.70 -3.06
C LYS A 55 54.10 -36.23 -3.07
N THR A 56 55.32 -36.70 -2.87
CA THR A 56 55.61 -38.16 -2.85
C THR A 56 54.93 -38.87 -1.69
N GLN A 57 54.88 -38.26 -0.49
CA GLN A 57 54.12 -38.82 0.63
C GLN A 57 52.61 -38.85 0.34
N SER A 58 52.06 -37.80 -0.27
CA SER A 58 50.64 -37.73 -0.62
C SER A 58 50.25 -38.74 -1.71
N GLU A 59 51.09 -38.91 -2.73
CA GLU A 59 50.89 -39.91 -3.78
C GLU A 59 50.94 -41.34 -3.22
N ALA A 60 51.89 -41.64 -2.34
CA ALA A 60 51.99 -42.94 -1.68
C ALA A 60 50.75 -43.23 -0.81
N ALA A 61 50.30 -42.24 -0.03
CA ALA A 61 49.10 -42.36 0.81
C ALA A 61 47.82 -42.58 -0.02
N ASN A 62 47.68 -41.87 -1.14
CA ASN A 62 46.52 -42.04 -2.03
C ASN A 62 46.54 -43.39 -2.74
N LYS A 63 47.71 -43.86 -3.19
CA LYS A 63 47.84 -45.19 -3.79
C LYS A 63 47.48 -46.30 -2.81
N ALA A 64 47.95 -46.21 -1.56
CA ALA A 64 47.58 -47.15 -0.51
C ALA A 64 46.07 -47.17 -0.23
N LYS A 65 45.39 -46.00 -0.26
CA LYS A 65 43.93 -45.94 -0.10
C LYS A 65 43.19 -46.64 -1.23
N VAL A 66 43.66 -46.49 -2.47
CA VAL A 66 43.08 -47.16 -3.64
C VAL A 66 43.25 -48.68 -3.53
N ASP A 67 44.44 -49.15 -3.19
CA ASP A 67 44.72 -50.59 -3.05
C ASP A 67 43.86 -51.24 -1.95
N VAL A 68 43.64 -50.54 -0.83
CA VAL A 68 42.75 -51.01 0.26
C VAL A 68 41.29 -51.06 -0.19
N ALA A 69 40.83 -50.06 -0.96
CA ALA A 69 39.47 -50.04 -1.46
C ALA A 69 39.21 -51.18 -2.48
N GLU A 70 40.15 -51.43 -3.38
CA GLU A 70 40.07 -52.54 -4.34
C GLU A 70 40.08 -53.91 -3.64
N ALA A 71 40.94 -54.10 -2.64
CA ALA A 71 41.00 -55.34 -1.88
C ALA A 71 39.68 -55.61 -1.13
N ARG A 72 39.07 -54.58 -0.54
CA ARG A 72 37.77 -54.69 0.14
C ARG A 72 36.66 -55.05 -0.84
N MET A 73 36.60 -54.39 -2.00
CA MET A 73 35.62 -54.70 -3.05
C MET A 73 35.72 -56.15 -3.49
N LYS A 74 36.95 -56.65 -3.72
CA LYS A 74 37.17 -58.04 -4.14
C LYS A 74 36.75 -59.05 -3.06
N GLY A 75 37.00 -58.74 -1.79
CA GLY A 75 36.57 -59.58 -0.67
C GLY A 75 35.05 -59.67 -0.54
N GLU A 76 34.36 -58.53 -0.58
CA GLU A 76 32.88 -58.48 -0.45
C GLU A 76 32.16 -59.16 -1.64
N VAL A 77 32.67 -59.00 -2.86
CA VAL A 77 32.12 -59.68 -4.05
C VAL A 77 32.34 -61.20 -3.97
N GLY A 78 33.53 -61.64 -3.56
CA GLY A 78 33.83 -63.07 -3.40
C GLY A 78 32.97 -63.75 -2.33
N ALA A 79 32.69 -63.06 -1.23
CA ALA A 79 31.78 -63.55 -0.18
C ALA A 79 30.36 -63.76 -0.73
N LYS A 80 29.79 -62.76 -1.39
CA LYS A 80 28.43 -62.85 -1.95
C LYS A 80 28.28 -63.91 -3.04
N GLN A 81 29.31 -64.11 -3.86
CA GLN A 81 29.29 -65.18 -4.87
C GLN A 81 29.22 -66.57 -4.23
N ARG A 82 29.99 -66.82 -3.17
CA ARG A 82 29.96 -68.12 -2.46
C ARG A 82 28.62 -68.36 -1.77
N ASP A 83 28.02 -67.34 -1.16
CA ASP A 83 26.67 -67.44 -0.59
C ASP A 83 25.62 -67.82 -1.66
N GLY A 84 25.70 -67.21 -2.85
CA GLY A 84 24.82 -67.53 -3.97
C GLY A 84 24.98 -68.96 -4.48
N GLU A 85 26.22 -69.48 -4.58
CA GLU A 85 26.48 -70.87 -4.95
C GLU A 85 25.97 -71.87 -3.91
N THR A 86 26.12 -71.58 -2.62
CA THR A 86 25.59 -72.44 -1.55
C THR A 86 24.07 -72.55 -1.60
N LEU A 87 23.36 -71.46 -1.89
CA LEU A 87 21.89 -71.48 -2.02
C LEU A 87 21.42 -72.30 -3.23
N LYS A 88 22.10 -72.19 -4.39
CA LYS A 88 21.79 -73.00 -5.57
C LYS A 88 21.98 -74.49 -5.30
N ASN A 89 23.10 -74.87 -4.68
CA ASN A 89 23.39 -76.27 -4.37
C ASN A 89 22.39 -76.86 -3.36
N ALA A 90 21.93 -76.07 -2.39
CA ALA A 90 20.89 -76.51 -1.45
C ALA A 90 19.55 -76.79 -2.16
N ALA A 91 19.13 -75.94 -3.09
CA ALA A 91 17.91 -76.12 -3.85
C ALA A 91 17.96 -77.35 -4.79
N ASP A 92 19.09 -77.60 -5.43
CA ASP A 92 19.30 -78.77 -6.29
C ASP A 92 19.29 -80.10 -5.50
N ILE A 93 19.73 -80.10 -4.25
CA ILE A 93 19.66 -81.28 -3.39
C ILE A 93 18.22 -81.55 -2.95
N ASP A 94 17.48 -80.52 -2.55
CA ASP A 94 16.09 -80.68 -2.08
C ASP A 94 15.18 -81.24 -3.19
N THR A 95 15.35 -80.77 -4.43
CA THR A 95 14.60 -81.28 -5.60
C THR A 95 14.91 -82.76 -5.88
N LYS A 96 16.18 -83.17 -5.81
CA LYS A 96 16.59 -84.58 -6.01
C LYS A 96 16.06 -85.51 -4.92
N THR A 97 16.06 -85.07 -3.66
CA THR A 97 15.50 -85.85 -2.55
C THR A 97 14.00 -86.11 -2.73
N LYS A 98 13.25 -85.12 -3.22
CA LYS A 98 11.80 -85.23 -3.46
C LYS A 98 11.45 -86.21 -4.59
N ILE A 99 12.27 -86.27 -5.63
CA ILE A 99 12.07 -87.21 -6.75
C ILE A 99 12.31 -88.66 -6.26
N TYR A 100 13.36 -88.88 -5.48
CA TYR A 100 13.71 -90.21 -4.97
C TYR A 100 12.64 -90.78 -4.03
N SER A 101 12.06 -89.97 -3.14
CA SER A 101 10.99 -90.40 -2.24
C SER A 101 9.71 -90.80 -2.99
N THR A 102 9.42 -90.13 -4.10
CA THR A 102 8.21 -90.36 -4.89
C THR A 102 8.30 -91.64 -5.72
N GLN A 103 9.49 -91.97 -6.24
CA GLN A 103 9.71 -93.18 -7.05
C GLN A 103 9.62 -94.47 -6.22
N ARG A 104 10.16 -94.49 -4.99
CA ARG A 104 10.07 -95.64 -4.06
C ARG A 104 8.65 -95.94 -3.60
N GLN A 105 7.76 -94.94 -3.50
CA GLN A 105 6.35 -95.17 -3.16
C GLN A 105 5.54 -95.81 -4.31
N GLY A 106 5.96 -95.63 -5.57
CA GLY A 106 5.29 -96.23 -6.72
C GLY A 106 5.51 -97.74 -6.83
N GLU A 107 6.72 -98.22 -6.53
CA GLU A 107 7.09 -99.63 -6.63
C GLU A 107 6.38 -100.51 -5.58
N GLY A 108 6.16 -99.98 -4.35
CA GLY A 108 5.45 -100.71 -3.28
C GLY A 108 3.97 -100.99 -3.57
N LYS A 109 3.27 -100.06 -4.23
CA LYS A 109 1.83 -100.19 -4.55
C LYS A 109 1.56 -101.25 -5.63
N MET A 110 2.54 -101.57 -6.47
CA MET A 110 2.36 -102.50 -7.59
C MET A 110 2.40 -103.98 -7.15
N GLN A 111 3.12 -104.29 -6.07
CA GLN A 111 3.20 -105.65 -5.51
C GLN A 111 1.94 -106.02 -4.69
N GLU A 112 1.32 -105.05 -4.05
CA GLU A 112 0.10 -105.22 -3.25
C GLU A 112 -1.14 -105.60 -4.10
N ALA A 113 -1.21 -105.12 -5.34
CA ALA A 113 -2.33 -105.35 -6.24
C ALA A 113 -2.40 -106.79 -6.78
N LYS A 114 -1.25 -107.49 -6.90
CA LYS A 114 -1.21 -108.89 -7.38
C LYS A 114 -1.78 -109.87 -6.36
N VAL A 115 -1.52 -109.64 -5.08
CA VAL A 115 -2.01 -110.49 -3.97
C VAL A 115 -3.53 -110.39 -3.80
N LYS A 116 -4.12 -109.21 -4.06
CA LYS A 116 -5.57 -108.99 -3.99
C LYS A 116 -6.38 -109.74 -5.07
N ALA A 117 -5.76 -110.16 -6.16
CA ALA A 117 -6.46 -110.86 -7.24
C ALA A 117 -6.73 -112.35 -6.92
N GLU A 118 -5.83 -113.01 -6.17
CA GLU A 118 -6.01 -114.41 -5.76
C GLU A 118 -7.08 -114.58 -4.67
N VAL A 119 -7.29 -113.56 -3.84
CA VAL A 119 -8.31 -113.55 -2.77
C VAL A 119 -9.74 -113.53 -3.34
N LYS A 120 -9.96 -112.89 -4.50
CA LYS A 120 -11.29 -112.76 -5.13
C LYS A 120 -11.94 -114.06 -5.57
N ILE A 121 -11.15 -115.10 -5.87
CA ILE A 121 -11.68 -116.40 -6.30
C ILE A 121 -12.36 -117.12 -5.12
N PHE A 122 -11.91 -116.85 -3.88
CA PHE A 122 -12.47 -117.39 -2.65
C PHE A 122 -13.72 -116.63 -2.17
N GLU A 123 -13.88 -115.36 -2.58
CA GLU A 123 -15.03 -114.52 -2.22
C GLU A 123 -16.32 -114.90 -2.95
N ASN A 124 -16.23 -115.45 -4.17
CA ASN A 124 -17.39 -115.84 -4.98
C ASN A 124 -18.23 -116.97 -4.36
N GLU A 125 -17.62 -117.84 -3.54
CA GLU A 125 -18.38 -118.88 -2.81
C GLU A 125 -19.14 -118.30 -1.61
N ARG A 126 -18.67 -117.17 -1.07
CA ARG A 126 -19.35 -116.38 -0.02
C ARG A 126 -20.48 -115.50 -0.56
N GLU A 127 -20.49 -115.18 -1.86
CA GLU A 127 -21.48 -114.32 -2.51
C GLU A 127 -22.91 -114.89 -2.51
N ALA A 128 -23.09 -116.21 -2.39
CA ALA A 128 -24.41 -116.84 -2.30
C ALA A 128 -25.14 -116.51 -0.98
N GLU A 129 -24.41 -116.31 0.13
CA GLU A 129 -24.96 -115.85 1.42
C GLU A 129 -25.13 -114.31 1.47
N VAL A 130 -24.43 -113.58 0.61
CA VAL A 130 -24.45 -112.11 0.53
C VAL A 130 -25.72 -111.58 -0.16
N ALA A 131 -26.39 -112.37 -0.99
CA ALA A 131 -27.60 -111.96 -1.71
C ALA A 131 -28.78 -111.58 -0.77
N GLU A 132 -28.91 -112.21 0.40
CA GLU A 132 -29.97 -111.91 1.37
C GLU A 132 -29.66 -110.64 2.20
N ALA A 133 -28.37 -110.33 2.41
CA ALA A 133 -27.91 -109.09 3.04
C ALA A 133 -27.98 -107.87 2.08
N ASN A 134 -27.84 -108.11 0.77
CA ASN A 134 -27.88 -107.08 -0.27
C ASN A 134 -29.23 -106.32 -0.37
N ALA A 135 -30.35 -106.99 -0.03
CA ALA A 135 -31.66 -106.34 -0.01
C ALA A 135 -31.80 -105.28 1.11
N LYS A 136 -31.11 -105.46 2.24
CA LYS A 136 -31.07 -104.49 3.35
C LYS A 136 -30.07 -103.37 3.10
N LEU A 137 -28.97 -103.65 2.40
CA LEU A 137 -28.02 -102.65 1.93
C LEU A 137 -28.63 -101.70 0.88
N ALA A 138 -29.43 -102.22 -0.06
CA ALA A 138 -30.08 -101.43 -1.12
C ALA A 138 -31.00 -100.31 -0.58
N MET A 139 -31.71 -100.56 0.53
CA MET A 139 -32.51 -99.51 1.18
C MET A 139 -31.65 -98.45 1.88
N LYS A 140 -30.53 -98.86 2.49
CA LYS A 140 -29.59 -97.93 3.14
C LYS A 140 -28.78 -97.11 2.13
N THR A 141 -28.44 -97.68 0.97
CA THR A 141 -27.76 -96.97 -0.13
C THR A 141 -28.65 -95.93 -0.79
N ALA A 142 -29.95 -96.19 -0.94
CA ALA A 142 -30.90 -95.18 -1.45
C ALA A 142 -31.09 -94.02 -0.46
N GLU A 143 -31.07 -94.30 0.85
CA GLU A 143 -31.12 -93.29 1.91
C GLU A 143 -29.84 -92.43 1.94
N TRP A 144 -28.68 -93.04 1.68
CA TRP A 144 -27.40 -92.33 1.54
C TRP A 144 -27.29 -91.55 0.23
N GLU A 145 -27.70 -92.08 -0.91
CA GLU A 145 -27.72 -91.33 -2.18
C GLU A 145 -28.61 -90.08 -2.10
N LYS A 146 -29.76 -90.20 -1.44
CA LYS A 146 -30.62 -89.03 -1.16
C LYS A 146 -29.93 -88.03 -0.23
N GLN A 147 -29.20 -88.50 0.79
CA GLN A 147 -28.41 -87.61 1.66
C GLN A 147 -27.22 -86.97 0.94
N THR A 148 -26.53 -87.67 0.04
CA THR A 148 -25.43 -87.12 -0.76
C THR A 148 -25.93 -86.08 -1.75
N GLN A 149 -27.05 -86.33 -2.43
CA GLN A 149 -27.67 -85.37 -3.34
C GLN A 149 -28.25 -84.16 -2.60
N VAL A 150 -28.83 -84.36 -1.42
CA VAL A 150 -29.26 -83.23 -0.56
C VAL A 150 -28.05 -82.45 -0.09
N ALA A 151 -26.95 -83.09 0.30
CA ALA A 151 -25.72 -82.41 0.71
C ALA A 151 -25.04 -81.66 -0.45
N GLU A 152 -25.03 -82.22 -1.67
CA GLU A 152 -24.51 -81.53 -2.87
C GLU A 152 -25.39 -80.33 -3.24
N VAL A 153 -26.73 -80.50 -3.26
CA VAL A 153 -27.65 -79.39 -3.56
C VAL A 153 -27.66 -78.34 -2.45
N GLU A 154 -27.54 -78.73 -1.19
CA GLU A 154 -27.38 -77.80 -0.06
C GLU A 154 -26.04 -77.06 -0.14
N ALA A 155 -24.95 -77.72 -0.54
CA ALA A 155 -23.67 -77.06 -0.76
C ALA A 155 -23.72 -76.08 -1.95
N GLU A 156 -24.28 -76.48 -3.09
CA GLU A 156 -24.47 -75.62 -4.26
C GLU A 156 -25.41 -74.45 -3.95
N LYS A 157 -26.54 -74.69 -3.28
CA LYS A 157 -27.45 -73.63 -2.85
C LYS A 157 -26.84 -72.74 -1.79
N ALA A 158 -26.01 -73.25 -0.89
CA ALA A 158 -25.29 -72.43 0.08
C ALA A 158 -24.25 -71.53 -0.59
N VAL A 159 -23.55 -72.02 -1.63
CA VAL A 159 -22.68 -71.20 -2.47
C VAL A 159 -23.49 -70.13 -3.21
N ALA A 160 -24.60 -70.50 -3.85
CA ALA A 160 -25.46 -69.57 -4.57
C ALA A 160 -26.11 -68.51 -3.67
N VAL A 161 -26.52 -68.87 -2.44
CA VAL A 161 -27.06 -67.93 -1.44
C VAL A 161 -25.97 -66.96 -0.98
N ARG A 162 -24.76 -67.45 -0.66
CA ARG A 162 -23.63 -66.57 -0.32
C ARG A 162 -23.26 -65.64 -1.46
N GLU A 163 -23.28 -66.13 -2.69
CA GLU A 163 -22.95 -65.34 -3.87
C GLU A 163 -24.00 -64.26 -4.15
N ALA A 164 -25.29 -64.58 -3.97
CA ALA A 164 -26.39 -63.62 -4.02
C ALA A 164 -26.34 -62.58 -2.88
N GLU A 165 -26.01 -63.00 -1.65
CA GLU A 165 -25.81 -62.11 -0.50
C GLU A 165 -24.64 -61.15 -0.75
N LEU A 166 -23.51 -61.66 -1.26
CA LEU A 166 -22.34 -60.87 -1.62
C LEU A 166 -22.65 -59.88 -2.75
N GLN A 167 -23.40 -60.29 -3.78
CA GLN A 167 -23.85 -59.39 -4.84
C GLN A 167 -24.72 -58.26 -4.28
N LEU A 168 -25.68 -58.58 -3.41
CA LEU A 168 -26.55 -57.60 -2.78
C LEU A 168 -25.78 -56.64 -1.86
N GLU A 169 -24.74 -57.11 -1.17
CA GLU A 169 -23.82 -56.24 -0.41
C GLU A 169 -22.99 -55.33 -1.32
N VAL A 170 -22.50 -55.84 -2.46
CA VAL A 170 -21.74 -55.04 -3.44
C VAL A 170 -22.63 -53.95 -4.03
N GLU A 171 -23.87 -54.27 -4.40
CA GLU A 171 -24.83 -53.29 -4.91
C GLU A 171 -25.19 -52.24 -3.86
N LYS A 172 -25.43 -52.64 -2.60
CA LYS A 172 -25.64 -51.71 -1.49
C LYS A 172 -24.43 -50.79 -1.28
N LYS A 173 -23.21 -51.33 -1.30
CA LYS A 173 -21.98 -50.54 -1.17
C LYS A 173 -21.77 -49.60 -2.36
N ASN A 174 -22.11 -50.03 -3.57
CA ASN A 174 -22.05 -49.19 -4.77
C ASN A 174 -23.08 -48.06 -4.72
N ALA A 175 -24.31 -48.33 -4.28
CA ALA A 175 -25.34 -47.33 -4.07
C ALA A 175 -24.94 -46.32 -2.98
N MET A 176 -24.41 -46.77 -1.85
CA MET A 176 -23.88 -45.88 -0.80
C MET A 176 -22.76 -44.99 -1.35
N ARG A 177 -21.79 -45.56 -2.08
CA ARG A 177 -20.70 -44.80 -2.69
C ARG A 177 -21.21 -43.74 -3.66
N GLN A 178 -22.23 -44.05 -4.47
CA GLN A 178 -22.86 -43.07 -5.35
C GLN A 178 -23.56 -41.95 -4.56
N THR A 179 -24.29 -42.28 -3.49
CA THR A 179 -24.93 -41.26 -2.65
C THR A 179 -23.91 -40.39 -1.91
N GLU A 180 -22.79 -40.94 -1.45
CA GLU A 180 -21.70 -40.19 -0.82
C GLU A 180 -21.00 -39.28 -1.83
N LYS A 181 -20.75 -39.78 -3.05
CA LYS A 181 -20.18 -38.99 -4.14
C LYS A 181 -21.10 -37.82 -4.50
N LEU A 182 -22.40 -38.08 -4.71
CA LEU A 182 -23.37 -37.03 -4.99
C LEU A 182 -23.50 -36.04 -3.83
N LYS A 183 -23.52 -36.52 -2.58
CA LYS A 183 -23.51 -35.63 -1.40
C LYS A 183 -22.26 -34.77 -1.37
N ALA A 184 -21.08 -35.31 -1.66
CA ALA A 184 -19.85 -34.54 -1.71
C ALA A 184 -19.87 -33.50 -2.85
N GLU A 185 -20.38 -33.86 -4.03
CA GLU A 185 -20.54 -32.94 -5.16
C GLU A 185 -21.54 -31.82 -4.84
N PHE A 186 -22.73 -32.14 -4.30
CA PHE A 186 -23.71 -31.12 -3.90
C PHE A 186 -23.25 -30.28 -2.70
N LEU A 187 -22.59 -30.87 -1.71
CA LEU A 187 -22.04 -30.11 -0.59
C LEU A 187 -20.93 -29.17 -1.06
N SER A 188 -20.04 -29.63 -1.93
CA SER A 188 -18.97 -28.77 -2.47
C SER A 188 -19.54 -27.63 -3.32
N GLN A 189 -20.50 -27.90 -4.21
CA GLN A 189 -21.20 -26.86 -4.96
C GLN A 189 -21.92 -25.87 -4.04
N ALA A 190 -22.67 -26.36 -3.05
CA ALA A 190 -23.38 -25.52 -2.09
C ALA A 190 -22.41 -24.66 -1.24
N THR A 191 -21.26 -25.21 -0.83
CA THR A 191 -20.24 -24.43 -0.11
C THR A 191 -19.64 -23.34 -0.98
N VAL A 192 -19.32 -23.63 -2.24
CA VAL A 192 -18.78 -22.64 -3.18
C VAL A 192 -19.82 -21.55 -3.46
N ASP A 193 -21.07 -21.92 -3.71
CA ASP A 193 -22.16 -20.96 -3.94
C ASP A 193 -22.43 -20.09 -2.70
N TYR A 194 -22.36 -20.67 -1.51
CA TYR A 194 -22.47 -19.95 -0.25
C TYR A 194 -21.31 -18.95 -0.08
N GLU A 195 -20.07 -19.39 -0.29
CA GLU A 195 -18.89 -18.53 -0.21
C GLU A 195 -18.93 -17.41 -1.25
N MET A 196 -19.31 -17.70 -2.50
CA MET A 196 -19.48 -16.68 -3.54
C MET A 196 -20.53 -15.64 -3.12
N LYS A 197 -21.69 -16.06 -2.61
CA LYS A 197 -22.73 -15.13 -2.15
C LYS A 197 -22.29 -14.29 -0.95
N VAL A 198 -21.54 -14.87 -0.01
CA VAL A 198 -20.97 -14.14 1.14
C VAL A 198 -19.95 -13.12 0.66
N GLN A 199 -19.04 -13.50 -0.25
CA GLN A 199 -18.04 -12.59 -0.82
C GLN A 199 -18.71 -11.47 -1.63
N GLU A 200 -19.70 -11.77 -2.46
CA GLU A 200 -20.47 -10.76 -3.19
C GLU A 200 -21.21 -9.81 -2.26
N ALA A 201 -21.85 -10.33 -1.20
CA ALA A 201 -22.55 -9.51 -0.22
C ALA A 201 -21.57 -8.58 0.52
N ASN A 202 -20.41 -9.11 0.93
CA ASN A 202 -19.34 -8.34 1.56
C ASN A 202 -18.77 -7.27 0.61
N TRP A 203 -18.57 -7.61 -0.66
CA TRP A 203 -18.10 -6.67 -1.69
C TRP A 203 -19.12 -5.55 -1.92
N LYS A 204 -20.42 -5.88 -2.01
CA LYS A 204 -21.50 -4.90 -2.15
C LYS A 204 -21.60 -3.99 -0.91
N LEU A 205 -21.45 -4.54 0.28
CA LEU A 205 -21.42 -3.76 1.53
C LEU A 205 -20.21 -2.83 1.57
N TYR A 206 -19.03 -3.34 1.22
CA TYR A 206 -17.79 -2.56 1.18
C TYR A 206 -17.89 -1.39 0.19
N ASN A 207 -18.40 -1.63 -1.02
CA ASN A 207 -18.58 -0.55 -2.00
C ASN A 207 -19.57 0.50 -1.52
N ARG A 208 -20.72 0.09 -0.97
CA ARG A 208 -21.69 1.05 -0.41
C ARG A 208 -21.11 1.85 0.75
N GLN A 209 -20.31 1.24 1.61
CA GLN A 209 -19.60 1.95 2.69
C GLN A 209 -18.63 2.97 2.12
N LYS A 210 -17.84 2.60 1.10
CA LYS A 210 -16.88 3.50 0.47
C LYS A 210 -17.55 4.64 -0.30
N GLU A 211 -18.65 4.37 -0.97
CA GLU A 211 -19.47 5.39 -1.64
C GLU A 211 -20.07 6.35 -0.60
N ALA A 212 -20.67 5.84 0.47
CA ALA A 212 -21.21 6.68 1.55
C ALA A 212 -20.12 7.50 2.26
N GLU A 213 -18.95 6.91 2.52
CA GLU A 213 -17.79 7.63 3.06
C GLU A 213 -17.31 8.73 2.12
N ALA A 214 -17.28 8.46 0.80
CA ALA A 214 -16.87 9.45 -0.20
C ALA A 214 -17.88 10.61 -0.28
N GLU A 215 -19.18 10.32 -0.25
CA GLU A 215 -20.24 11.34 -0.23
C GLU A 215 -20.18 12.19 1.03
N LEU A 216 -20.02 11.57 2.21
CA LEU A 216 -19.85 12.30 3.48
C LEU A 216 -18.60 13.18 3.45
N TYR A 217 -17.48 12.65 2.96
CA TYR A 217 -16.25 13.42 2.86
C TYR A 217 -16.38 14.63 1.90
N GLN A 218 -17.07 14.45 0.77
CA GLN A 218 -17.38 15.56 -0.14
C GLN A 218 -18.27 16.60 0.53
N GLN A 219 -19.34 16.18 1.21
CA GLN A 219 -20.22 17.10 1.95
C GLN A 219 -19.50 17.85 3.07
N GLU A 220 -18.65 17.17 3.83
CA GLU A 220 -17.81 17.79 4.87
C GLU A 220 -16.87 18.83 4.28
N LYS A 221 -16.19 18.52 3.16
CA LYS A 221 -15.28 19.46 2.50
C LYS A 221 -16.01 20.64 1.88
N GLU A 222 -17.19 20.43 1.30
CA GLU A 222 -18.03 21.53 0.82
C GLU A 222 -18.54 22.41 1.96
N ALA A 223 -18.97 21.81 3.08
CA ALA A 223 -19.41 22.54 4.26
C ALA A 223 -18.26 23.33 4.90
N GLU A 224 -17.07 22.75 5.00
CA GLU A 224 -15.85 23.42 5.46
C GLU A 224 -15.48 24.58 4.53
N GLY A 225 -15.53 24.38 3.21
CA GLY A 225 -15.32 25.43 2.22
C GLY A 225 -16.33 26.58 2.36
N ARG A 226 -17.62 26.27 2.53
CA ARG A 226 -18.66 27.28 2.77
C ARG A 226 -18.45 28.03 4.09
N ARG A 227 -18.04 27.34 5.16
CA ARG A 227 -17.70 27.96 6.45
C ARG A 227 -16.51 28.90 6.30
N ALA A 228 -15.44 28.47 5.64
CA ALA A 228 -14.26 29.31 5.41
C ALA A 228 -14.60 30.56 4.59
N VAL A 229 -15.44 30.45 3.56
CA VAL A 229 -15.91 31.61 2.77
C VAL A 229 -16.76 32.55 3.63
N ALA A 230 -17.67 32.01 4.44
CA ALA A 230 -18.51 32.82 5.33
C ALA A 230 -17.69 33.51 6.42
N GLU A 231 -16.71 32.83 7.02
CA GLU A 231 -15.77 33.39 7.99
C GLU A 231 -14.89 34.47 7.36
N ALA A 232 -14.37 34.24 6.15
CA ALA A 232 -13.60 35.25 5.43
C ALA A 232 -14.42 36.50 5.11
N ALA A 233 -15.68 36.32 4.67
CA ALA A 233 -16.60 37.43 4.40
C ALA A 233 -17.03 38.18 5.67
N PHE A 234 -17.19 37.45 6.79
CA PHE A 234 -17.46 38.07 8.09
C PHE A 234 -16.27 38.90 8.54
N PHE A 235 -15.06 38.34 8.46
CA PHE A 235 -13.83 39.02 8.83
C PHE A 235 -13.55 40.25 7.97
N SER A 236 -13.78 40.18 6.66
CA SER A 236 -13.61 41.34 5.78
C SER A 236 -14.58 42.47 6.13
N ARG A 237 -15.86 42.15 6.34
CA ARG A 237 -16.87 43.15 6.77
C ARG A 237 -16.57 43.73 8.14
N GLN A 238 -16.05 42.91 9.05
CA GLN A 238 -15.62 43.38 10.37
C GLN A 238 -14.47 44.39 10.24
N GLN A 239 -13.45 44.09 9.44
CA GLN A 239 -12.33 45.01 9.20
C GLN A 239 -12.78 46.31 8.52
N GLU A 240 -13.67 46.24 7.54
CA GLU A 240 -14.24 47.42 6.88
C GLU A 240 -15.01 48.29 7.89
N ALA A 241 -15.89 47.68 8.70
CA ALA A 241 -16.66 48.39 9.72
C ALA A 241 -15.77 48.99 10.81
N ASP A 242 -14.76 48.26 11.29
CA ASP A 242 -13.78 48.74 12.27
C ASP A 242 -12.94 49.89 11.68
N GLY A 243 -12.58 49.80 10.40
CA GLY A 243 -11.89 50.86 9.66
C GLY A 243 -12.72 52.12 9.52
N GLU A 244 -14.01 52.00 9.16
CA GLU A 244 -14.95 53.13 9.10
C GLU A 244 -15.19 53.76 10.47
N LEU A 245 -15.34 52.95 11.52
CA LEU A 245 -15.51 53.43 12.88
C LEU A 245 -14.27 54.21 13.33
N TYR A 246 -13.08 53.66 13.08
CA TYR A 246 -11.82 54.33 13.38
C TYR A 246 -11.68 55.66 12.62
N ALA A 247 -12.00 55.67 11.32
CA ALA A 247 -11.96 56.89 10.51
C ALA A 247 -12.91 57.96 11.05
N LYS A 248 -14.17 57.61 11.32
CA LYS A 248 -15.17 58.54 11.90
C LYS A 248 -14.77 59.02 13.29
N GLN A 249 -14.18 58.15 14.11
CA GLN A 249 -13.66 58.55 15.40
C GLN A 249 -12.53 59.58 15.26
N LYS A 250 -11.61 59.37 14.32
CA LYS A 250 -10.54 60.35 14.04
C LYS A 250 -11.05 61.65 13.44
N GLU A 251 -12.05 61.60 12.56
CA GLU A 251 -12.73 62.78 12.06
C GLU A 251 -13.43 63.56 13.19
N ALA A 252 -14.13 62.87 14.09
CA ALA A 252 -14.78 63.48 15.24
C ALA A 252 -13.77 64.09 16.22
N GLU A 253 -12.67 63.40 16.51
CA GLU A 253 -11.55 63.92 17.31
C GLU A 253 -10.95 65.18 16.65
N GLY A 254 -10.76 65.15 15.32
CA GLY A 254 -10.27 66.30 14.55
C GLY A 254 -11.22 67.50 14.58
N LEU A 255 -12.52 67.28 14.38
CA LEU A 255 -13.55 68.31 14.50
C LEU A 255 -13.62 68.89 15.91
N HIS A 256 -13.52 68.03 16.93
CA HIS A 256 -13.49 68.48 18.32
C HIS A 256 -12.25 69.34 18.60
N ALA A 257 -11.07 68.94 18.12
CA ALA A 257 -9.85 69.72 18.25
C ALA A 257 -9.95 71.08 17.51
N LEU A 258 -10.54 71.10 16.31
CA LEU A 258 -10.80 72.34 15.57
C LEU A 258 -11.79 73.24 16.31
N ALA A 259 -12.88 72.69 16.84
CA ALA A 259 -13.87 73.43 17.61
C ALA A 259 -13.25 74.00 18.91
N GLN A 260 -12.40 73.24 19.59
CA GLN A 260 -11.64 73.72 20.75
C GLN A 260 -10.66 74.83 20.36
N ALA A 261 -9.95 74.69 19.25
CA ALA A 261 -9.04 75.72 18.75
C ALA A 261 -9.79 77.01 18.38
N GLN A 262 -10.94 76.91 17.72
CA GLN A 262 -11.82 78.04 17.42
C GLN A 262 -12.37 78.67 18.70
N GLY A 263 -12.81 77.86 19.66
CA GLY A 263 -13.28 78.34 20.97
C GLY A 263 -12.19 79.11 21.70
N PHE A 264 -10.97 78.56 21.76
CA PHE A 264 -9.81 79.23 22.36
C PHE A 264 -9.44 80.52 21.63
N TYR A 265 -9.48 80.52 20.29
CA TYR A 265 -9.24 81.71 19.48
C TYR A 265 -10.26 82.81 19.80
N LEU A 266 -11.55 82.48 19.78
CA LEU A 266 -12.63 83.42 20.10
C LEU A 266 -12.55 83.93 21.54
N GLU A 267 -12.25 83.06 22.50
CA GLU A 267 -12.06 83.44 23.90
C GLU A 267 -10.87 84.39 24.06
N THR A 268 -9.76 84.13 23.35
CA THR A 268 -8.56 84.99 23.37
C THR A 268 -8.85 86.37 22.78
N LEU A 269 -9.58 86.43 21.66
CA LEU A 269 -10.02 87.70 21.07
C LEU A 269 -11.01 88.45 21.96
N LEU A 270 -11.95 87.74 22.59
CA LEU A 270 -12.91 88.36 23.51
C LEU A 270 -12.18 88.96 24.72
N LYS A 271 -11.18 88.25 25.27
CA LYS A 271 -10.33 88.74 26.36
C LYS A 271 -9.52 89.96 25.94
N SER A 272 -8.91 89.95 24.75
CA SER A 272 -8.10 91.08 24.27
C SER A 272 -8.94 92.33 23.98
N LEU A 273 -10.21 92.17 23.57
CA LEU A 273 -11.19 93.24 23.38
C LEU A 273 -11.90 93.67 24.67
N GLY A 274 -11.44 93.21 25.84
CA GLY A 274 -11.99 93.60 27.14
C GLY A 274 -13.40 93.08 27.43
N GLY A 275 -13.82 91.98 26.78
CA GLY A 275 -15.15 91.38 26.96
C GLY A 275 -16.27 92.04 26.16
N ASN A 276 -15.97 93.00 25.27
CA ASN A 276 -16.98 93.67 24.47
C ASN A 276 -17.44 92.79 23.28
N TYR A 277 -18.60 92.14 23.43
CA TYR A 277 -19.20 91.28 22.41
C TYR A 277 -19.46 92.00 21.08
N GLY A 278 -19.87 93.27 21.11
CA GLY A 278 -20.19 94.03 19.89
C GLY A 278 -18.98 94.22 18.99
N ALA A 279 -17.84 94.60 19.58
CA ALA A 279 -16.58 94.77 18.85
C ALA A 279 -16.05 93.44 18.27
N LEU A 280 -16.18 92.34 19.02
CA LEU A 280 -15.79 91.01 18.54
C LEU A 280 -16.64 90.55 17.35
N ARG A 281 -17.96 90.69 17.44
CA ARG A 281 -18.89 90.37 16.34
C ARG A 281 -18.52 91.15 15.09
N ASP A 282 -18.36 92.46 15.21
CA ASP A 282 -18.09 93.32 14.06
C ASP A 282 -16.73 92.97 13.42
N TYR A 283 -15.70 92.68 14.23
CA TYR A 283 -14.41 92.18 13.73
C TYR A 283 -14.55 90.86 12.96
N LEU A 284 -15.24 89.86 13.53
CA LEU A 284 -15.46 88.57 12.87
C LEU A 284 -16.26 88.71 11.57
N MET A 285 -17.21 89.63 11.51
CA MET A 285 -17.98 89.90 10.29
C MET A 285 -17.13 90.54 9.18
N ILE A 286 -16.18 91.40 9.56
CA ILE A 286 -15.24 92.01 8.62
C ILE A 286 -14.22 90.97 8.13
N ASP A 287 -13.58 90.23 9.05
CA ASP A 287 -12.57 89.21 8.74
C ASP A 287 -13.16 88.06 7.92
N GLY A 288 -14.35 87.58 8.31
CA GLY A 288 -15.13 86.59 7.57
C GLY A 288 -15.65 87.08 6.21
N GLY A 289 -15.42 88.34 5.84
CA GLY A 289 -15.81 88.88 4.55
C GLY A 289 -17.31 89.00 4.34
N MET A 290 -18.11 88.94 5.42
CA MET A 290 -19.57 88.88 5.34
C MET A 290 -20.16 90.09 4.61
N TYR A 291 -19.58 91.27 4.79
CA TYR A 291 -19.98 92.48 4.05
C TYR A 291 -19.70 92.38 2.54
N ARG A 292 -18.58 91.76 2.15
CA ARG A 292 -18.27 91.52 0.72
C ARG A 292 -19.26 90.54 0.11
N ASP A 293 -19.60 89.48 0.85
CA ASP A 293 -20.53 88.46 0.38
C ASP A 293 -21.96 88.99 0.31
N MET A 294 -22.40 89.78 1.30
CA MET A 294 -23.68 90.50 1.25
C MET A 294 -23.75 91.45 0.05
N ALA A 295 -22.68 92.21 -0.21
CA ALA A 295 -22.60 93.08 -1.39
C ALA A 295 -22.68 92.27 -2.70
N ARG A 296 -22.01 91.11 -2.78
CA ARG A 296 -22.09 90.21 -3.94
C ARG A 296 -23.48 89.63 -4.13
N ILE A 297 -24.09 89.08 -3.08
CA ILE A 297 -25.45 88.51 -3.13
C ILE A 297 -26.46 89.57 -3.54
N ASN A 298 -26.37 90.79 -2.98
CA ASN A 298 -27.23 91.89 -3.37
C ASN A 298 -27.00 92.30 -4.83
N ALA A 299 -25.75 92.36 -5.29
CA ALA A 299 -25.43 92.64 -6.68
C ALA A 299 -25.96 91.56 -7.63
N ASP A 300 -25.86 90.28 -7.26
CA ASP A 300 -26.39 89.15 -8.02
C ASP A 300 -27.92 89.14 -8.02
N ALA A 301 -28.57 89.49 -6.91
CA ALA A 301 -30.02 89.65 -6.83
C ALA A 301 -30.51 90.81 -7.72
N VAL A 302 -29.84 91.96 -7.69
CA VAL A 302 -30.13 93.10 -8.59
C VAL A 302 -29.90 92.72 -10.06
N LYS A 303 -28.84 91.95 -10.35
CA LYS A 303 -28.57 91.40 -11.67
C LYS A 303 -29.66 90.42 -12.14
N GLY A 304 -30.16 89.58 -11.23
CA GLY A 304 -31.24 88.62 -11.48
C GLY A 304 -32.62 89.27 -11.67
N LEU A 305 -32.87 90.42 -11.05
CA LEU A 305 -34.11 91.19 -11.20
C LEU A 305 -34.29 91.81 -12.59
N GLN A 306 -33.23 91.95 -13.38
CA GLN A 306 -33.24 92.64 -14.68
C GLN A 306 -34.19 93.85 -14.73
N PRO A 307 -34.05 94.86 -13.84
CA PRO A 307 -35.01 95.94 -13.81
C PRO A 307 -34.94 96.72 -15.13
N LYS A 308 -36.02 96.67 -15.92
CA LYS A 308 -36.24 97.60 -17.03
C LYS A 308 -36.58 98.95 -16.42
N ILE A 309 -35.55 99.75 -16.12
CA ILE A 309 -35.73 101.14 -15.71
C ILE A 309 -36.12 101.92 -16.96
N SER A 310 -37.42 102.08 -17.19
CA SER A 310 -37.93 103.03 -18.19
C SER A 310 -37.96 104.42 -17.56
N VAL A 311 -36.93 105.22 -17.84
CA VAL A 311 -36.92 106.64 -17.47
C VAL A 311 -37.95 107.35 -18.33
N TRP A 312 -39.11 107.70 -17.76
CA TRP A 312 -40.08 108.59 -18.40
C TRP A 312 -39.70 110.02 -18.04
N SER A 313 -38.93 110.66 -18.93
CA SER A 313 -38.76 112.12 -18.94
C SER A 313 -40.07 112.75 -19.41
N ASN A 314 -41.01 112.98 -18.49
CA ASN A 314 -42.11 113.90 -18.75
C ASN A 314 -41.57 115.33 -18.77
N GLY A 315 -41.29 115.82 -19.97
CA GLY A 315 -41.01 117.22 -20.20
C GLY A 315 -42.28 118.03 -19.98
N ASP A 316 -42.36 118.68 -18.82
CA ASP A 316 -43.18 119.89 -18.66
C ASP A 316 -42.55 120.81 -17.61
N GLY A 317 -42.24 122.05 -18.01
CA GLY A 317 -41.79 123.14 -17.13
C GLY A 317 -40.29 123.46 -17.15
N ALA A 318 -39.94 124.55 -17.85
CA ALA A 318 -38.59 125.06 -18.11
C ALA A 318 -37.81 125.54 -16.87
N GLY A 319 -36.48 125.29 -16.85
CA GLY A 319 -35.51 126.08 -16.08
C GLY A 319 -34.28 125.33 -15.56
N TYR A 320 -33.16 125.47 -16.30
CA TYR A 320 -31.75 125.27 -15.89
C TYR A 320 -31.27 123.90 -15.35
N GLY A 321 -30.39 123.26 -16.13
CA GLY A 321 -29.35 122.35 -15.62
C GLY A 321 -29.55 120.87 -15.96
N GLU A 322 -29.00 120.43 -17.09
CA GLU A 322 -29.05 119.09 -17.69
C GLU A 322 -28.36 117.96 -16.86
N GLN A 323 -27.97 118.24 -15.61
CA GLN A 323 -27.30 117.30 -14.70
C GLN A 323 -28.11 116.96 -13.43
N ALA A 324 -29.32 117.51 -13.24
CA ALA A 324 -30.09 117.33 -12.00
C ALA A 324 -31.13 116.18 -12.01
N GLY A 325 -31.54 115.68 -13.19
CA GLY A 325 -32.58 114.64 -13.30
C GLY A 325 -32.13 113.25 -12.83
N ALA A 326 -30.98 112.78 -13.32
CA ALA A 326 -30.42 111.47 -12.94
C ALA A 326 -30.00 111.42 -11.47
N MET A 327 -29.49 112.53 -10.92
CA MET A 327 -29.15 112.66 -9.50
C MET A 327 -30.37 112.55 -8.59
N LYS A 328 -31.57 112.97 -9.03
CA LYS A 328 -32.80 112.95 -8.22
C LYS A 328 -33.40 111.54 -8.09
N GLU A 329 -33.24 110.71 -9.12
CA GLU A 329 -33.65 109.29 -9.11
C GLU A 329 -32.62 108.40 -8.40
N ILE A 330 -31.31 108.66 -8.59
CA ILE A 330 -30.24 108.04 -7.78
C ILE A 330 -30.40 108.42 -6.31
N ALA A 331 -30.78 109.67 -5.99
CA ALA A 331 -31.15 110.09 -4.65
C ALA A 331 -32.43 109.42 -4.14
N GLY A 332 -33.35 109.02 -5.04
CA GLY A 332 -34.53 108.21 -4.73
C GLY A 332 -34.14 106.81 -4.27
N VAL A 333 -33.28 106.11 -5.03
CA VAL A 333 -32.72 104.80 -4.66
C VAL A 333 -31.89 104.93 -3.37
N TYR A 334 -31.08 105.97 -3.23
CA TYR A 334 -30.31 106.25 -2.02
C TYR A 334 -31.18 106.56 -0.79
N LYS A 335 -32.37 107.17 -0.98
CA LYS A 335 -33.38 107.39 0.08
C LYS A 335 -34.19 106.14 0.44
N MET A 336 -34.19 105.11 -0.41
CA MET A 336 -34.81 103.79 -0.12
C MET A 336 -33.87 102.87 0.67
N LEU A 337 -32.57 103.15 0.70
CA LEU A 337 -31.59 102.39 1.48
C LEU A 337 -31.81 102.46 3.00
N PRO A 338 -32.11 103.62 3.65
CA PRO A 338 -32.32 103.68 5.09
C PRO A 338 -33.51 102.84 5.59
N PRO A 339 -34.69 102.83 4.93
CA PRO A 339 -35.75 101.88 5.26
C PRO A 339 -35.33 100.41 5.13
N LEU A 340 -34.56 100.04 4.08
CA LEU A 340 -34.05 98.67 3.95
C LEU A 340 -33.05 98.32 5.06
N PHE A 341 -32.15 99.23 5.42
CA PHE A 341 -31.24 99.02 6.55
C PHE A 341 -31.98 98.94 7.89
N SER A 342 -33.09 99.68 8.06
CA SER A 342 -33.95 99.55 9.24
C SER A 342 -34.59 98.17 9.34
N THR A 343 -35.08 97.62 8.23
CA THR A 343 -35.65 96.26 8.21
C THR A 343 -34.60 95.18 8.44
N VAL A 344 -33.37 95.35 7.90
CA VAL A 344 -32.25 94.45 8.16
C VAL A 344 -31.84 94.52 9.63
N GLN A 345 -31.80 95.72 10.22
CA GLN A 345 -31.50 95.89 11.64
C GLN A 345 -32.60 95.29 12.55
N GLU A 346 -33.87 95.43 12.21
CA GLU A 346 -34.98 94.80 12.96
C GLU A 346 -34.93 93.27 12.91
N GLN A 347 -34.49 92.69 11.77
CA GLN A 347 -34.40 91.24 11.59
C GLN A 347 -33.08 90.63 12.11
N THR A 348 -31.97 91.39 12.11
CA THR A 348 -30.62 90.87 12.40
C THR A 348 -29.95 91.50 13.63
N GLY A 349 -30.50 92.59 14.18
CA GLY A 349 -29.91 93.33 15.30
C GLY A 349 -28.59 94.04 14.97
N MET A 350 -28.24 94.20 13.69
CA MET A 350 -26.97 94.80 13.25
C MET A 350 -27.12 96.30 12.97
N LEU A 351 -26.15 97.09 13.44
CA LEU A 351 -26.03 98.51 13.14
C LEU A 351 -25.10 98.68 11.93
N PRO A 352 -25.51 99.39 10.85
CA PRO A 352 -24.61 99.71 9.76
C PRO A 352 -23.48 100.66 10.24
N PRO A 353 -22.27 100.57 9.67
CA PRO A 353 -21.16 101.46 10.00
C PRO A 353 -21.52 102.93 9.80
N ALA A 354 -21.06 103.81 10.70
CA ALA A 354 -21.44 105.23 10.74
C ALA A 354 -21.20 106.02 9.44
N TRP A 355 -20.29 105.55 8.55
CA TRP A 355 -19.99 106.20 7.27
C TRP A 355 -20.97 105.83 6.14
N MET A 356 -21.83 104.83 6.32
CA MET A 356 -22.80 104.37 5.32
C MET A 356 -24.19 105.03 5.46
N GLY A 357 -24.35 105.89 6.47
CA GLY A 357 -25.55 106.68 6.75
C GLY A 357 -26.08 106.45 8.16
N SER A 358 -26.33 107.53 8.90
CA SER A 358 -26.96 107.48 10.22
C SER A 358 -28.48 107.35 10.08
N MET A 359 -29.06 106.36 10.76
CA MET A 359 -30.51 106.18 10.85
C MET A 359 -31.20 107.40 11.47
N PRO A 360 -32.41 107.79 11.03
CA PRO A 360 -33.27 108.64 11.84
C PRO A 360 -33.62 107.89 13.13
N GLY A 361 -33.39 108.52 14.28
CA GLY A 361 -33.69 107.92 15.59
C GLY A 361 -35.17 107.53 15.71
N PRO A 362 -35.49 106.57 16.61
CA PRO A 362 -36.83 106.05 16.77
C PRO A 362 -37.82 107.20 17.05
N ALA A 363 -38.89 107.27 16.25
CA ALA A 363 -40.05 108.06 16.61
C ALA A 363 -40.65 107.44 17.89
N LYS A 364 -40.90 108.29 18.88
CA LYS A 364 -41.56 107.92 20.14
C LYS A 364 -42.88 107.21 19.93
#